data_AF-A0A925XMB5-F1
#
_entry.id   AF-A0A925XMB5-F1
#
_cell.length_a   1.000
_cell.length_b   1.000
_cell.length_c   1.000
_cell.angle_alpha   90.00
_cell.angle_beta   90.00
_cell.angle_gamma   90.00
#
_symmetry.space_group_name_H-M   'P 1'
#
loop_
_entity.id
_entity.type
_entity.pdbx_description
1 polymer ?
#
loop_
_entity_poly.entity_id
_entity_poly.type
_entity_poly.pdbx_seq_one_letter_code
_entity_poly.pdbx_strand_id
1 'polypeptide(L)' 'MNNSHMFEWVQACADDAKSNSPFENGPRITEVGMLGVLALRMQKPIIWDAEKRQAVGLPEADAIIDPKPSTDKYLPR' A
#
# COMPACT_ATOMS: atom_id res chain seq x y z
N MET A 1 -7.79 -5.37 32.01
CA MET A 1 -8.07 -4.48 30.86
C MET A 1 -7.82 -5.28 29.60
N ASN A 2 -8.80 -5.38 28.70
CA ASN A 2 -8.72 -6.21 27.51
C ASN A 2 -7.94 -5.45 26.41
N ASN A 3 -6.63 -5.70 26.30
CA ASN A 3 -5.72 -5.05 25.33
C ASN A 3 -5.85 -5.66 23.91
N SER A 4 -7.08 -5.90 23.45
CA SER A 4 -7.32 -6.42 22.10
C SER A 4 -7.11 -5.32 21.07
N HIS A 5 -6.49 -5.66 19.93
CA HIS A 5 -6.37 -4.78 18.75
C HIS A 5 -7.74 -4.20 18.33
N MET A 6 -8.82 -4.96 18.50
CA MET A 6 -10.17 -4.51 18.17
C MET A 6 -10.70 -3.46 19.16
N PHE A 7 -10.31 -3.56 20.43
CA PHE A 7 -10.74 -2.60 21.45
C PHE A 7 -10.06 -1.25 21.26
N GLU A 8 -8.76 -1.25 20.92
CA GLU A 8 -8.03 -0.03 20.58
C GLU A 8 -8.63 0.68 19.36
N TRP A 9 -9.01 -0.06 18.31
CA TRP A 9 -9.69 0.53 17.15
C TRP A 9 -11.02 1.21 17.52
N VAL A 10 -11.85 0.57 18.36
CA VAL A 10 -13.11 1.18 18.84
C VAL A 10 -12.84 2.46 19.64
N GLN A 11 -11.79 2.49 20.48
CA GLN A 11 -11.39 3.69 21.20
C GLN A 11 -10.92 4.80 20.25
N ALA A 12 -10.11 4.48 19.24
CA ALA A 12 -9.68 5.44 18.22
C ALA A 12 -10.83 5.99 17.35
N CYS A 13 -11.95 5.26 17.23
CA CYS A 13 -13.16 5.78 16.57
C CYS A 13 -14.03 6.65 17.49
N ALA A 14 -14.03 6.36 18.79
CA ALA A 14 -14.86 7.06 19.77
C ALA A 14 -14.20 8.32 20.33
N ASP A 15 -12.87 8.36 20.32
CA ASP A 15 -12.03 9.47 20.76
C ASP A 15 -11.29 10.08 19.55
N ASP A 16 -10.65 11.24 19.71
CA ASP A 16 -9.76 11.84 18.69
C ASP A 16 -8.35 11.23 18.73
N ALA A 17 -8.26 9.94 19.08
CA ALA A 17 -7.01 9.22 19.23
C ALA A 17 -6.60 8.55 17.91
N LYS A 18 -5.29 8.54 17.62
CA LYS A 18 -4.76 7.83 16.45
C LYS A 18 -4.84 6.32 16.66
N SER A 19 -5.21 5.60 15.60
CA SER A 19 -5.11 4.14 15.61
C SER A 19 -3.64 3.69 15.62
N ASN A 20 -3.38 2.47 16.06
CA ASN A 20 -2.05 1.84 15.99
C ASN A 20 -1.51 1.72 14.55
N SER A 21 -2.39 1.73 13.56
CA SER A 21 -2.06 1.63 12.13
C SER A 21 -2.64 2.82 11.36
N PRO A 22 -2.15 4.04 11.61
CA PRO A 22 -2.70 5.24 11.01
C PRO A 22 -2.24 5.37 9.54
N PHE A 23 -2.95 6.16 8.73
CA PHE A 23 -2.67 6.31 7.29
C PHE A 23 -1.29 6.90 6.98
N GLU A 24 -0.65 7.55 7.94
CA GLU A 24 0.71 8.08 7.77
C GLU A 24 1.77 6.96 7.74
N ASN A 25 1.47 5.79 8.31
CA ASN A 25 2.40 4.67 8.44
C ASN A 25 1.95 3.41 7.69
N GLY A 26 0.70 2.99 7.85
CA GLY A 26 0.18 1.74 7.27
C GLY A 26 0.47 1.60 5.76
N PRO A 27 0.13 2.60 4.93
CA PRO A 27 0.42 2.59 3.50
C PRO A 27 1.90 2.45 3.16
N ARG A 28 2.82 3.06 3.93
CA ARG A 28 4.27 2.97 3.67
C ARG A 28 4.78 1.55 3.91
N ILE A 29 4.31 0.89 4.97
CA ILE A 29 4.66 -0.51 5.25
C ILE A 29 4.10 -1.42 4.15
N THR A 30 2.86 -1.19 3.74
CA THR A 30 2.24 -1.93 2.63
C THR A 30 3.04 -1.77 1.33
N GLU A 31 3.47 -0.54 1.02
CA GLU A 31 4.29 -0.24 -0.16
C GLU A 31 5.58 -1.07 -0.17
N VAL A 32 6.33 -1.10 0.93
CA VAL A 32 7.55 -1.93 1.06
C VAL A 32 7.24 -3.41 0.80
N GLY A 33 6.15 -3.93 1.36
CA GLY A 33 5.72 -5.31 1.11
C GLY A 33 5.41 -5.58 -0.36
N MET A 34 4.74 -4.65 -1.04
CA MET A 34 4.41 -4.76 -2.47
C MET A 34 5.66 -4.71 -3.36
N LEU A 35 6.67 -3.92 -3.00
CA LEU A 35 7.96 -3.90 -3.71
C LEU A 35 8.68 -5.25 -3.61
N GLY A 36 8.57 -5.94 -2.47
CA GLY A 36 9.06 -7.32 -2.33
C GLY A 36 8.36 -8.28 -3.28
N VAL A 37 7.03 -8.19 -3.41
CA VAL A 37 6.26 -8.99 -4.37
C VAL A 37 6.66 -8.67 -5.81
N LEU A 38 6.87 -7.40 -6.13
CA LEU A 38 7.33 -6.98 -7.46
C LEU A 38 8.72 -7.57 -7.78
N ALA A 39 9.67 -7.48 -6.84
CA ALA A 39 11.00 -8.07 -7.00
C ALA A 39 10.94 -9.59 -7.22
N LEU A 40 10.05 -10.29 -6.50
CA LEU A 40 9.82 -11.72 -6.70
C LEU A 40 9.17 -12.01 -8.06
N ARG A 41 8.22 -11.21 -8.54
CA ARG A 41 7.64 -11.41 -9.87
C ARG A 41 8.63 -11.18 -11.00
N MET A 42 9.52 -10.21 -10.84
CA MET A 42 10.49 -9.81 -11.86
C MET A 42 11.83 -10.55 -11.75
N GLN A 43 12.05 -11.29 -10.65
CA GLN A 43 13.29 -12.01 -10.34
C GLN A 43 14.55 -11.12 -10.41
N LYS A 44 14.42 -9.86 -9.96
CA LYS A 44 15.51 -8.87 -9.96
C LYS A 44 15.31 -7.84 -8.83
N PRO A 45 16.37 -7.17 -8.35
CA PRO A 45 16.23 -6.07 -7.40
C PRO A 45 15.46 -4.90 -8.03
N ILE A 46 14.68 -4.19 -7.22
CA ILE A 46 13.89 -3.03 -7.64
C ILE A 46 14.44 -1.77 -6.98
N ILE A 47 14.79 -0.78 -7.78
CA ILE A 47 15.02 0.60 -7.33
C ILE A 47 13.70 1.35 -7.51
N TRP A 48 13.20 1.95 -6.43
CA TRP A 48 11.86 2.54 -6.37
C TRP A 48 11.91 4.06 -6.23
N ASP A 49 11.16 4.76 -7.10
CA ASP A 49 10.83 6.18 -6.96
C ASP A 49 9.43 6.29 -6.35
N ALA A 50 9.36 6.55 -5.04
CA ALA A 50 8.10 6.60 -4.31
C ALA A 50 7.23 7.82 -4.68
N GLU A 51 7.85 8.93 -5.10
CA GLU A 51 7.10 10.13 -5.51
C GLU A 51 6.36 9.88 -6.82
N LYS A 52 7.02 9.20 -7.77
CA LYS A 52 6.42 8.86 -9.06
C LYS A 52 5.66 7.53 -9.06
N ARG A 53 5.85 6.72 -8.02
CA ARG A 53 5.38 5.33 -7.92
C ARG A 53 5.87 4.48 -9.10
N GLN A 54 7.17 4.52 -9.37
CA GLN A 54 7.77 3.85 -10.53
C GLN A 54 9.03 3.04 -10.17
N ALA A 55 9.21 1.92 -10.86
CA ALA A 55 10.44 1.16 -10.82
C ALA A 55 11.46 1.78 -11.79
N VAL A 56 12.57 2.29 -11.26
CA VAL A 56 13.55 3.05 -12.04
C VAL A 56 14.22 2.15 -13.08
N GLY A 57 14.07 2.50 -14.36
CA GLY A 57 14.70 1.77 -15.47
C GLY A 57 14.02 0.44 -15.82
N LEU A 58 12.81 0.17 -15.33
CA LEU A 58 12.08 -1.07 -15.54
C LEU A 58 10.65 -0.82 -16.08
N PRO A 59 10.49 -0.35 -17.32
CA PRO A 59 9.17 -0.06 -17.89
C PRO A 59 8.27 -1.29 -17.99
N GLU A 60 8.84 -2.50 -18.04
CA GLU A 60 8.04 -3.74 -17.99
C GLU A 60 7.31 -3.96 -16.65
N ALA A 61 7.73 -3.26 -15.59
CA ALA A 61 7.07 -3.30 -14.28
C ALA A 61 5.76 -2.50 -14.25
N ASP A 62 5.61 -1.50 -15.12
CA ASP A 62 4.48 -0.55 -15.09
C ASP A 62 3.14 -1.28 -15.28
N ALA A 63 3.11 -2.31 -16.13
CA ALA A 63 1.91 -3.13 -16.35
C ALA A 63 1.49 -3.94 -15.12
N ILE A 64 2.40 -4.18 -14.17
CA ILE A 64 2.14 -4.88 -12.91
C ILE A 64 1.75 -3.89 -11.81
N ILE A 65 2.40 -2.72 -11.79
CA ILE A 65 2.19 -1.66 -10.79
C ILE A 65 0.85 -0.95 -11.00
N ASP A 66 0.52 -0.60 -12.24
CA ASP A 66 -0.71 0.10 -12.62
C ASP A 66 -1.44 -0.68 -13.73
N PRO A 67 -2.00 -1.86 -13.39
CA PRO A 67 -2.71 -2.66 -14.36
C PRO A 67 -4.02 -1.96 -14.74
N LYS A 68 -4.39 -2.05 -16.03
CA LYS A 68 -5.69 -1.57 -16.48
C LYS A 68 -6.80 -2.24 -15.63
N PRO A 69 -7.73 -1.46 -15.03
CA PRO A 69 -8.85 -2.01 -14.29
C PRO A 69 -9.63 -3.03 -15.13
N SER A 70 -10.08 -4.11 -14.50
CA SER A 70 -10.92 -5.12 -15.17
C SER A 70 -12.32 -4.60 -15.50
N THR A 71 -12.72 -3.48 -14.90
CA THR A 71 -13.99 -2.82 -15.13
C THR A 71 -13.88 -1.31 -14.88
N ASP A 72 -14.61 -0.54 -15.69
CA ASP A 72 -14.69 0.92 -15.56
C ASP A 72 -15.90 1.38 -14.73
N LYS A 73 -16.65 0.43 -14.13
CA LYS A 73 -17.93 0.69 -13.44
C LYS A 73 -17.82 1.71 -12.29
N TYR A 74 -16.68 1.76 -11.62
CA TYR A 74 -16.45 2.59 -10.42
C TYR A 74 -15.45 3.72 -10.65
N LEU A 75 -14.99 3.92 -11.89
CA LEU A 75 -14.16 5.07 -12.22
C LEU A 75 -15.02 6.35 -12.15
N PRO A 76 -14.51 7.45 -11.56
CA PRO A 76 -15.22 8.72 -11.58
C PRO A 76 -15.46 9.15 -13.04
N ARG A 77 -16.69 9.60 -13.34
CA ARG A 77 -17.08 10.11 -14.66
C ARG A 77 -16.41 11.43 -14.98
#